data_AF-A0A661I6C7-F1
#
_entry.id   AF-A0A661I6C7-F1
#
_cell.length_a   1.000
_cell.length_b   1.000
_cell.length_c   1.000
_cell.angle_alpha   90.00
_cell.angle_beta   90.00
_cell.angle_gamma   90.00
#
_symmetry.space_group_name_H-M   'P 1'
#
loop_
_entity.id
_entity.type
_entity.pdbx_description
1 polymer ?
#
loop_
_entity_poly.entity_id
_entity_poly.type
_entity_poly.pdbx_seq_one_letter_code
_entity_poly.pdbx_strand_id
1 'polypeptide(L)'
;MESKMYTIIVTKLPQEAGNELAQVYVEYANTYKRTLSYSLDDTLRLMKNPMGNERSYVEIVNPQDLSQQQTIEELDKQGIDWVELDLTPDFEGQLLNLIPNYSQTNPQWADYPLGDGSIPSKTIGNWGCLGTVYTSMAQYMGLCTDNPQEFNDRMVHCGAMSGVYVQPAALRTCFPNEVSYQGWYTTDIVNWVKAQISKNVPVPARVDLDSSANYTQHWVLIIGYDINDNLIIADPYPYEATVKYQVDTIYDHIHEVLIYDYKDEEIEPTPPTGNTIDLAPYFTTIGNSQLFELQTKIDGASQGQERLQLQMSGDVSYITKNTLFEQLKVTDNHIQRGIDTSPNEHDYYVLTQDNGELLVNWMARYMRVGETFTSTPNVTSYNKTNCGVTQSTQATTDYLTLDAVYDTFDGFNGIVLGRTIAVSWRKTSNVNTPPIEVYYFTDGLGLTGWGEDSSGKQARVSEIHGVGQRPDNIKDWYCIPQEWRL
;
A
#
# COMPACT_ATOMS: atom_id res chain seq x y z
N MET A 1 14.44 42.87 -30.18
CA MET A 1 13.42 42.38 -29.24
C MET A 1 13.88 41.01 -28.82
N GLU A 2 14.29 40.82 -27.57
CA GLU A 2 14.53 39.47 -27.05
C GLU A 2 13.23 38.70 -27.12
N SER A 3 13.25 37.57 -27.84
CA SER A 3 12.12 36.64 -27.86
C SER A 3 11.93 36.11 -26.45
N LYS A 4 10.73 36.32 -25.87
CA LYS A 4 10.37 35.67 -24.61
C LYS A 4 10.40 34.16 -24.83
N MET A 5 11.22 33.48 -24.04
CA MET A 5 11.28 32.02 -23.98
C MET A 5 10.28 31.53 -22.92
N TYR A 6 9.69 30.37 -23.15
CA TYR A 6 8.66 29.75 -22.32
C TYR A 6 9.08 28.32 -21.97
N THR A 7 8.65 27.83 -20.81
CA THR A 7 8.76 26.39 -20.49
C THR A 7 7.62 25.66 -21.19
N ILE A 8 7.98 24.70 -22.04
CA ILE A 8 7.02 23.86 -22.77
C ILE A 8 6.96 22.51 -22.06
N ILE A 9 5.77 22.12 -21.63
CA ILE A 9 5.54 20.81 -21.03
C ILE A 9 4.53 20.07 -21.89
N VAL A 10 4.95 18.93 -22.43
CA VAL A 10 4.13 18.11 -23.31
C VAL A 10 3.74 16.82 -22.59
N THR A 11 2.45 16.59 -22.41
CA THR A 11 1.92 15.31 -21.90
C THR A 11 1.68 14.38 -23.08
N LYS A 12 2.41 13.26 -23.12
CA LYS A 12 2.34 12.26 -24.19
C LYS A 12 1.34 11.17 -23.83
N LEU A 13 0.29 11.05 -24.64
CA LEU A 13 -0.75 10.03 -24.48
C LEU A 13 -0.35 8.70 -25.13
N PRO A 14 -0.67 7.54 -24.52
CA PRO A 14 -0.47 6.26 -25.18
C PRO A 14 -1.39 6.15 -26.39
N GLN A 15 -0.90 5.58 -27.50
CA GLN A 15 -1.73 5.28 -28.66
C GLN A 15 -2.70 4.12 -28.39
N GLU A 16 -2.39 3.35 -27.37
CA GLU A 16 -3.16 2.23 -26.86
C GLU A 16 -4.27 2.68 -25.88
N ALA A 17 -4.27 3.95 -25.46
CA ALA A 17 -5.24 4.46 -24.50
C ALA A 17 -6.66 4.47 -25.10
N GLY A 18 -7.59 3.81 -24.41
CA GLY A 18 -9.02 3.89 -24.70
C GLY A 18 -9.59 5.29 -24.43
N ASN A 19 -10.81 5.54 -24.92
CA ASN A 19 -11.46 6.87 -24.86
C ASN A 19 -11.56 7.43 -23.43
N GLU A 20 -11.87 6.59 -22.44
CA GLU A 20 -12.04 7.00 -21.05
C GLU A 20 -10.72 7.46 -20.42
N LEU A 21 -9.66 6.67 -20.64
CA LEU A 21 -8.33 6.99 -20.15
C LEU A 21 -7.77 8.24 -20.85
N ALA A 22 -8.01 8.36 -22.16
CA ALA A 22 -7.68 9.58 -22.90
C ALA A 22 -8.41 10.82 -22.34
N GLN A 23 -9.67 10.67 -21.90
CA GLN A 23 -10.41 11.77 -21.28
C GLN A 23 -9.80 12.21 -19.95
N VAL A 24 -9.40 11.28 -19.08
CA VAL A 24 -8.69 11.59 -17.83
C VAL A 24 -7.43 12.41 -18.11
N TYR A 25 -6.67 12.01 -19.13
CA TYR A 25 -5.44 12.71 -19.50
C TYR A 25 -5.70 14.10 -20.11
N VAL A 26 -6.80 14.25 -20.85
CA VAL A 26 -7.26 15.54 -21.36
C VAL A 26 -7.63 16.48 -20.20
N GLU A 27 -8.33 15.98 -19.19
CA GLU A 27 -8.72 16.73 -18.00
C GLU A 27 -7.49 17.15 -17.17
N TYR A 28 -6.52 16.24 -16.98
CA TYR A 28 -5.23 16.55 -16.36
C TYR A 28 -4.52 17.70 -17.09
N ALA A 29 -4.32 17.55 -18.39
CA ALA A 29 -3.59 18.54 -19.17
C ALA A 29 -4.32 19.90 -19.21
N ASN A 30 -5.65 19.91 -19.25
CA ASN A 30 -6.42 21.15 -19.15
C ASN A 30 -6.23 21.82 -17.78
N THR A 31 -6.30 21.05 -16.69
CA THR A 31 -6.18 21.53 -15.31
C THR A 31 -4.80 22.14 -15.06
N TYR A 32 -3.75 21.43 -15.49
CA TYR A 32 -2.36 21.84 -15.30
C TYR A 32 -1.79 22.66 -16.46
N LYS A 33 -2.64 23.02 -17.44
CA LYS A 33 -2.28 23.83 -18.61
C LYS A 33 -1.09 23.24 -19.39
N ARG A 34 -1.07 21.92 -19.54
CA ARG A 34 -0.09 21.15 -20.33
C ARG A 34 -0.48 21.13 -21.81
N THR A 35 0.50 20.92 -22.68
CA THR A 35 0.24 20.67 -24.09
C THR A 35 0.09 19.17 -24.31
N LEU A 36 -1.02 18.72 -24.86
CA LEU A 36 -1.22 17.31 -25.18
C LEU A 36 -0.61 16.96 -26.54
N SER A 37 -0.04 15.77 -26.64
CA SER A 37 0.27 15.16 -27.92
C SER A 37 -0.02 13.66 -27.91
N TYR A 38 -0.48 13.16 -29.04
CA TYR A 38 -0.79 11.74 -29.24
C TYR A 38 0.29 11.05 -30.09
N SER A 39 0.89 11.80 -31.02
CA SER A 39 1.92 11.31 -31.93
C SER A 39 3.33 11.67 -31.43
N LEU A 40 4.29 10.79 -31.71
CA LEU A 40 5.71 11.07 -31.48
C LEU A 40 6.17 12.32 -32.25
N ASP A 41 5.77 12.45 -33.51
CA ASP A 41 6.16 13.58 -34.36
C ASP A 41 5.69 14.93 -33.80
N ASP A 42 4.46 15.01 -33.28
CA ASP A 42 3.97 16.23 -32.65
C ASP A 42 4.71 16.52 -31.34
N THR A 43 5.01 15.49 -30.54
CA THR A 43 5.82 15.62 -29.32
C THR A 43 7.15 16.29 -29.64
N LEU A 44 7.90 15.72 -30.60
CA LEU A 44 9.21 16.22 -30.99
C LEU A 44 9.14 17.62 -31.61
N ARG A 45 8.10 17.89 -32.42
CA ARG A 45 7.87 19.21 -33.02
C ARG A 45 7.63 20.28 -31.96
N LEU A 46 6.86 19.96 -30.92
CA LEU A 46 6.60 20.86 -29.79
C LEU A 46 7.86 21.11 -28.98
N MET A 47 8.66 20.07 -28.72
CA MET A 47 9.91 20.19 -27.96
C MET A 47 11.02 20.93 -28.71
N LYS A 48 10.99 20.94 -30.05
CA LYS A 48 11.91 21.73 -30.90
C LYS A 48 11.46 23.16 -31.15
N ASN A 49 10.40 23.62 -30.50
CA ASN A 49 9.90 24.98 -30.69
C ASN A 49 10.98 26.00 -30.27
N PRO A 50 11.36 26.96 -31.12
CA PRO A 50 12.42 27.94 -30.81
C PRO A 50 12.08 28.87 -29.65
N MET A 51 10.84 28.85 -29.15
CA MET A 51 10.41 29.56 -27.96
C MET A 51 10.57 28.75 -26.67
N GLY A 52 10.94 27.46 -26.74
CA GLY A 52 11.14 26.60 -25.58
C GLY A 52 12.47 26.87 -24.86
N ASN A 53 12.44 27.00 -23.54
CA ASN A 53 13.66 27.09 -22.71
C ASN A 53 14.15 25.71 -22.25
N GLU A 54 15.31 25.69 -21.61
CA GLU A 54 16.00 24.50 -21.09
C GLU A 54 15.25 23.74 -19.99
N ARG A 55 14.13 24.28 -19.48
CA ARG A 55 13.28 23.59 -18.49
C ARG A 55 12.11 22.86 -19.13
N SER A 56 12.05 22.83 -20.46
CA SER A 56 10.98 22.16 -21.19
C SER A 56 11.20 20.65 -21.17
N TYR A 57 10.16 19.86 -20.90
CA TYR A 57 10.26 18.41 -20.80
C TYR A 57 8.97 17.71 -21.28
N VAL A 58 9.05 16.39 -21.46
CA VAL A 58 7.89 15.54 -21.79
C VAL A 58 7.44 14.74 -20.58
N GLU A 59 6.15 14.74 -20.30
CA GLU A 59 5.48 13.87 -19.33
C GLU A 59 5.02 12.60 -20.06
N ILE A 60 5.60 11.45 -19.70
CA ILE A 60 5.31 10.14 -20.29
C ILE A 60 4.31 9.40 -19.41
N VAL A 61 3.12 9.14 -19.96
CA VAL A 61 2.08 8.40 -19.25
C VAL A 61 2.22 6.91 -19.50
N ASN A 62 2.34 6.11 -18.44
CA ASN A 62 2.51 4.66 -18.48
C ASN A 62 3.69 4.22 -19.39
N PRO A 63 4.95 4.34 -18.92
CA PRO A 63 6.14 4.09 -19.74
C PRO A 63 6.30 2.64 -20.20
N GLN A 64 5.44 1.73 -19.72
CA GLN A 64 5.42 0.33 -20.13
C GLN A 64 4.67 0.11 -21.45
N ASP A 65 3.85 1.06 -21.89
CA ASP A 65 3.13 0.96 -23.16
C ASP A 65 4.09 1.07 -24.36
N LEU A 66 3.85 0.28 -25.40
CA LEU A 66 4.76 0.17 -26.54
C LEU A 66 4.97 1.51 -27.25
N SER A 67 3.91 2.29 -27.47
CA SER A 67 4.01 3.62 -28.08
C SER A 67 4.76 4.64 -27.20
N GLN A 68 4.79 4.42 -25.89
CA GLN A 68 5.51 5.26 -24.92
C GLN A 68 6.99 4.89 -24.89
N GLN A 69 7.32 3.60 -24.89
CA GLN A 69 8.70 3.13 -25.02
C GLN A 69 9.37 3.66 -26.29
N GLN A 70 8.68 3.61 -27.43
CA GLN A 70 9.17 4.19 -28.68
C GLN A 70 9.41 5.71 -28.57
N THR A 71 8.55 6.40 -27.82
CA THR A 71 8.70 7.84 -27.59
C THR A 71 9.90 8.13 -26.69
N ILE A 72 10.04 7.43 -25.57
CA ILE A 72 11.18 7.52 -24.65
C ILE A 72 12.50 7.32 -25.39
N GLU A 73 12.62 6.24 -26.18
CA GLU A 73 13.84 5.94 -26.93
C GLU A 73 14.25 7.09 -27.85
N GLU A 74 13.29 7.79 -28.45
CA GLU A 74 13.56 8.89 -29.37
C GLU A 74 13.85 10.22 -28.63
N LEU A 75 13.20 10.46 -27.48
CA LEU A 75 13.52 11.58 -26.61
C LEU A 75 14.95 11.46 -26.07
N ASP A 76 15.34 10.27 -25.61
CA ASP A 76 16.70 9.98 -25.13
C ASP A 76 17.75 10.20 -26.22
N LYS A 77 17.50 9.71 -27.45
CA LYS A 77 18.40 9.93 -28.60
C LYS A 77 18.61 11.41 -28.92
N GLN A 78 17.61 12.25 -28.66
CA GLN A 78 17.64 13.68 -28.95
C GLN A 78 18.06 14.53 -27.74
N GLY A 79 18.30 13.91 -26.57
CA GLY A 79 18.65 14.59 -25.34
C GLY A 79 17.53 15.50 -24.84
N ILE A 80 16.27 15.09 -25.02
CA ILE A 80 15.10 15.80 -24.51
C ILE A 80 14.71 15.19 -23.16
N ASP A 81 14.64 16.03 -22.12
CA ASP A 81 14.25 15.59 -20.79
C ASP A 81 12.81 15.08 -20.77
N TRP A 82 12.59 14.00 -20.03
CA TRP A 82 11.27 13.45 -19.79
C TRP A 82 11.15 12.92 -18.37
N VAL A 83 9.91 12.83 -17.89
CA VAL A 83 9.56 12.25 -16.60
C VAL A 83 8.40 11.29 -16.78
N GLU A 84 8.38 10.24 -15.98
CA GLU A 84 7.18 9.42 -15.83
C GLU A 84 6.10 10.26 -15.17
N LEU A 85 4.94 10.31 -15.81
CA LEU A 85 3.74 10.92 -15.27
C LEU A 85 2.84 9.81 -14.75
N ASP A 86 2.90 9.62 -13.44
CA ASP A 86 1.98 8.76 -12.73
C ASP A 86 0.63 9.46 -12.62
N LEU A 87 -0.32 9.00 -13.44
CA LEU A 87 -1.72 9.41 -13.40
C LEU A 87 -2.60 8.33 -12.79
N THR A 88 -2.07 7.48 -11.89
CA THR A 88 -2.94 7.10 -10.78
C THR A 88 -3.48 8.42 -10.22
N PRO A 89 -4.78 8.71 -10.36
CA PRO A 89 -5.28 10.03 -10.03
C PRO A 89 -4.83 10.39 -8.62
N ASP A 90 -4.65 11.68 -8.32
CA ASP A 90 -4.69 12.18 -6.94
C ASP A 90 -6.07 11.86 -6.37
N PHE A 91 -6.25 10.59 -6.05
CA PHE A 91 -7.42 9.98 -5.50
C PHE A 91 -7.17 10.03 -4.01
N GLU A 92 -7.66 11.07 -3.34
CA GLU A 92 -7.68 11.11 -1.88
C GLU A 92 -8.72 10.09 -1.38
N GLY A 93 -8.45 8.81 -1.59
CA GLY A 93 -9.31 7.65 -1.36
C GLY A 93 -8.48 6.37 -1.60
N GLN A 94 -9.08 5.18 -1.45
CA GLN A 94 -8.36 3.93 -1.71
C GLN A 94 -9.00 3.18 -2.87
N LEU A 95 -8.18 2.78 -3.85
CA LEU A 95 -8.60 2.00 -5.02
C LEU A 95 -7.67 0.79 -5.21
N LEU A 96 -8.25 -0.38 -5.43
CA LEU A 96 -7.54 -1.62 -5.70
C LEU A 96 -7.23 -1.73 -7.21
N ASN A 97 -6.18 -1.03 -7.64
CA ASN A 97 -5.82 -0.77 -9.05
C ASN A 97 -5.45 -2.00 -9.90
N LEU A 98 -5.30 -3.19 -9.31
CA LEU A 98 -4.88 -4.42 -9.99
C LEU A 98 -6.03 -5.41 -10.24
N ILE A 99 -7.28 -5.02 -9.95
CA ILE A 99 -8.43 -5.91 -10.15
C ILE A 99 -8.72 -6.06 -11.66
N PRO A 100 -8.72 -7.28 -12.20
CA PRO A 100 -9.16 -7.52 -13.56
C PRO A 100 -10.65 -7.16 -13.71
N ASN A 101 -10.97 -6.22 -14.60
CA ASN A 101 -12.35 -5.81 -14.84
C ASN A 101 -12.96 -6.63 -15.99
N TYR A 102 -13.69 -7.70 -15.66
CA TYR A 102 -14.33 -8.56 -16.65
C TYR A 102 -15.75 -8.11 -16.95
N SER A 103 -16.10 -8.02 -18.24
CA SER A 103 -17.49 -7.88 -18.67
C SER A 103 -18.15 -9.24 -18.81
N GLN A 104 -19.32 -9.46 -18.22
CA GLN A 104 -20.13 -10.66 -18.44
C GLN A 104 -20.57 -10.77 -19.90
N THR A 105 -20.75 -9.62 -20.58
CA THR A 105 -21.21 -9.52 -21.97
C THR A 105 -20.09 -9.56 -23.02
N ASN A 106 -18.87 -9.95 -22.63
CA ASN A 106 -17.78 -10.15 -23.59
C ASN A 106 -18.08 -11.31 -24.57
N PRO A 107 -18.03 -11.11 -25.91
CA PRO A 107 -18.30 -12.12 -26.93
C PRO A 107 -17.50 -13.41 -26.80
N GLN A 108 -16.36 -13.40 -26.10
CA GLN A 108 -15.61 -14.63 -25.84
C GLN A 108 -16.40 -15.64 -25.00
N TRP A 109 -17.26 -15.17 -24.08
CA TRP A 109 -18.00 -16.03 -23.15
C TRP A 109 -19.47 -15.66 -22.95
N ALA A 110 -19.96 -14.56 -23.53
CA ALA A 110 -21.32 -14.06 -23.33
C ALA A 110 -22.41 -15.08 -23.70
N ASP A 111 -22.15 -15.90 -24.73
CA ASP A 111 -23.06 -16.95 -25.19
C ASP A 111 -22.83 -18.30 -24.51
N TYR A 112 -21.86 -18.40 -23.60
CA TYR A 112 -21.56 -19.62 -22.87
C TYR A 112 -22.66 -19.93 -21.84
N PRO A 113 -23.17 -21.18 -21.77
CA PRO A 113 -24.21 -21.55 -20.81
C PRO A 113 -23.78 -21.28 -19.37
N LEU A 114 -24.65 -20.63 -18.58
CA LEU A 114 -24.39 -20.40 -17.17
C LEU A 114 -24.63 -21.67 -16.35
N GLY A 115 -23.78 -21.92 -15.36
CA GLY A 115 -23.87 -23.09 -14.50
C GLY A 115 -23.77 -24.40 -15.29
N ASP A 116 -24.58 -25.39 -14.94
CA ASP A 116 -24.58 -26.71 -15.58
C ASP A 116 -25.24 -26.75 -16.97
N GLY A 117 -25.66 -25.60 -17.51
CA GLY A 117 -26.36 -25.50 -18.79
C GLY A 117 -27.78 -26.09 -18.79
N SER A 118 -28.36 -26.38 -17.62
CA SER A 118 -29.72 -26.92 -17.50
C SER A 118 -30.81 -25.99 -18.07
N ILE A 119 -30.51 -24.69 -18.20
CA ILE A 119 -31.39 -23.70 -18.84
C ILE A 119 -30.62 -22.98 -19.96
N PRO A 120 -30.71 -23.43 -21.22
CA PRO A 120 -29.90 -22.90 -22.33
C PRO A 120 -30.09 -21.41 -22.64
N SER A 121 -31.21 -20.81 -22.22
CA SER A 121 -31.45 -19.37 -22.37
C SER A 121 -30.74 -18.51 -21.33
N LYS A 122 -30.09 -19.12 -20.33
CA LYS A 122 -29.30 -18.44 -19.30
C LYS A 122 -27.83 -18.64 -19.63
N THR A 123 -27.19 -17.55 -20.02
CA THR A 123 -25.78 -17.52 -20.38
C THR A 123 -25.04 -16.60 -19.42
N ILE A 124 -23.71 -16.65 -19.46
CA ILE A 124 -22.87 -15.69 -18.70
C ILE A 124 -23.26 -14.26 -19.09
N GLY A 125 -23.49 -14.00 -20.38
CA GLY A 125 -23.84 -12.68 -20.92
C GLY A 125 -25.09 -12.06 -20.32
N ASN A 126 -26.15 -12.84 -20.06
CA ASN A 126 -27.41 -12.29 -19.59
C ASN A 126 -27.68 -12.50 -18.08
N TRP A 127 -27.05 -13.49 -17.44
CA TRP A 127 -27.35 -13.88 -16.04
C TRP A 127 -26.09 -14.07 -15.17
N GLY A 128 -24.89 -13.83 -15.71
CA GLY A 128 -23.62 -14.15 -15.07
C GLY A 128 -22.98 -13.04 -14.21
N CYS A 129 -23.72 -12.01 -13.77
CA CYS A 129 -23.16 -10.87 -13.05
C CYS A 129 -22.34 -11.28 -11.81
N LEU A 130 -22.93 -12.05 -10.90
CA LEU A 130 -22.24 -12.50 -9.69
C LEU A 130 -21.05 -13.43 -10.00
N GLY A 131 -21.19 -14.31 -10.99
CA GLY A 131 -20.10 -15.21 -11.40
C GLY A 131 -18.89 -14.43 -11.96
N THR A 132 -19.16 -13.38 -12.73
CA THR A 132 -18.13 -12.50 -13.29
C THR A 132 -17.46 -11.67 -12.18
N VAL A 133 -18.24 -11.12 -11.24
CA VAL A 133 -17.74 -10.44 -10.04
C VAL A 133 -16.80 -11.34 -9.22
N TYR A 134 -17.20 -12.59 -8.99
CA TYR A 134 -16.34 -13.55 -8.30
C TYR A 134 -15.09 -13.93 -9.08
N THR A 135 -15.16 -13.94 -10.41
CA THR A 135 -13.97 -14.18 -11.26
C THR A 135 -12.95 -13.06 -11.03
N SER A 136 -13.37 -11.80 -11.12
CA SER A 136 -12.52 -10.63 -10.85
C SER A 136 -11.93 -10.67 -9.43
N MET A 137 -12.77 -10.95 -8.43
CA MET A 137 -12.34 -11.06 -7.04
C MET A 137 -11.34 -12.20 -6.83
N ALA A 138 -11.60 -13.39 -7.37
CA ALA A 138 -10.75 -14.56 -7.19
C ALA A 138 -9.37 -14.37 -7.83
N GLN A 139 -9.30 -13.77 -9.02
CA GLN A 139 -8.02 -13.45 -9.64
C GLN A 139 -7.22 -12.43 -8.85
N TYR A 140 -7.86 -11.35 -8.41
CA TYR A 140 -7.20 -10.33 -7.62
C TYR A 140 -6.65 -10.89 -6.30
N MET A 141 -7.39 -11.80 -5.66
CA MET A 141 -6.98 -12.48 -4.44
C MET A 141 -5.97 -13.62 -4.68
N GLY A 142 -5.48 -13.82 -5.91
CA GLY A 142 -4.51 -14.86 -6.24
C GLY A 142 -5.04 -16.30 -6.14
N LEU A 143 -6.37 -16.48 -6.09
CA LEU A 143 -7.00 -17.81 -5.95
C LEU A 143 -6.98 -18.62 -7.24
N CYS A 144 -7.02 -17.95 -8.39
CA CYS A 144 -6.94 -18.57 -9.71
C CYS A 144 -6.53 -17.55 -10.79
N THR A 145 -6.38 -18.04 -12.02
CA THR A 145 -6.15 -17.20 -13.22
C THR A 145 -7.27 -17.37 -14.26
N ASP A 146 -8.43 -17.86 -13.82
CA ASP A 146 -9.53 -18.28 -14.68
C ASP A 146 -10.28 -17.08 -15.27
N ASN A 147 -10.57 -17.08 -16.57
CA ASN A 147 -11.54 -16.13 -17.14
C ASN A 147 -13.00 -16.49 -16.74
N PRO A 148 -14.01 -15.63 -17.04
CA PRO A 148 -15.39 -15.89 -16.58
C PRO A 148 -16.00 -17.22 -17.03
N GLN A 149 -15.63 -17.72 -18.21
CA GLN A 149 -16.07 -19.05 -18.67
C GLN A 149 -15.41 -20.16 -17.85
N GLU A 150 -14.09 -20.10 -17.70
CA GLU A 150 -13.32 -21.09 -16.93
C GLU A 150 -13.78 -21.13 -15.46
N PHE A 151 -14.06 -19.96 -14.88
CA PHE A 151 -14.53 -19.85 -13.52
C PHE A 151 -15.97 -20.33 -13.34
N ASN A 152 -16.84 -20.12 -14.36
CA ASN A 152 -18.17 -20.75 -14.39
C ASN A 152 -18.06 -22.28 -14.34
N ASP A 153 -17.20 -22.87 -15.16
CA ASP A 153 -16.96 -24.32 -15.17
C ASP A 153 -16.40 -24.81 -13.83
N ARG A 154 -15.49 -24.05 -13.21
CA ARG A 154 -14.99 -24.34 -11.86
C ARG A 154 -16.10 -24.34 -10.83
N MET A 155 -16.99 -23.34 -10.84
CA MET A 155 -18.09 -23.24 -9.88
C MET A 155 -19.08 -24.41 -10.02
N VAL A 156 -19.31 -24.91 -11.24
CA VAL A 156 -20.06 -26.15 -11.46
C VAL A 156 -19.32 -27.34 -10.84
N HIS A 157 -18.03 -27.48 -11.14
CA HIS A 157 -17.22 -28.60 -10.67
C HIS A 157 -17.10 -28.66 -9.14
N CYS A 158 -16.92 -27.52 -8.49
CA CYS A 158 -16.77 -27.43 -7.03
C CYS A 158 -18.12 -27.49 -6.28
N GLY A 159 -19.25 -27.50 -6.99
CA GLY A 159 -20.59 -27.52 -6.39
C GLY A 159 -21.06 -26.16 -5.85
N ALA A 160 -20.46 -25.06 -6.31
CA ALA A 160 -20.85 -23.69 -5.98
C ALA A 160 -22.07 -23.18 -6.78
N MET A 161 -22.57 -23.96 -7.73
CA MET A 161 -23.76 -23.68 -8.53
C MET A 161 -24.94 -24.56 -8.11
N SER A 162 -26.16 -24.03 -8.20
CA SER A 162 -27.41 -24.79 -8.15
C SER A 162 -28.17 -24.57 -9.46
N GLY A 163 -27.99 -25.48 -10.43
CA GLY A 163 -28.39 -25.26 -11.81
C GLY A 163 -27.63 -24.07 -12.40
N VAL A 164 -28.36 -23.00 -12.70
CA VAL A 164 -27.81 -21.73 -13.23
C VAL A 164 -27.55 -20.67 -12.14
N TYR A 165 -27.84 -20.96 -10.86
CA TYR A 165 -27.72 -19.99 -9.78
C TYR A 165 -26.39 -20.14 -9.05
N VAL A 166 -25.61 -19.06 -9.01
CA VAL A 166 -24.39 -18.95 -8.20
C VAL A 166 -24.78 -18.89 -6.72
N GLN A 167 -24.17 -19.73 -5.89
CA GLN A 167 -24.39 -19.67 -4.45
C GLN A 167 -23.65 -18.48 -3.82
N PRO A 168 -24.23 -17.82 -2.80
CA PRO A 168 -23.57 -16.73 -2.08
C PRO A 168 -22.22 -17.09 -1.45
N ALA A 169 -21.95 -18.37 -1.18
CA ALA A 169 -20.69 -18.85 -0.61
C ALA A 169 -19.74 -19.45 -1.67
N ALA A 170 -19.94 -19.17 -2.96
CA ALA A 170 -19.25 -19.84 -4.06
C ALA A 170 -17.71 -19.83 -3.94
N LEU A 171 -17.11 -18.69 -3.56
CA LEU A 171 -15.65 -18.61 -3.39
C LEU A 171 -15.17 -19.56 -2.28
N ARG A 172 -15.83 -19.59 -1.12
CA ARG A 172 -15.53 -20.52 -0.02
C ARG A 172 -15.77 -21.98 -0.41
N THR A 173 -16.70 -22.25 -1.31
CA THR A 173 -16.96 -23.62 -1.80
C THR A 173 -15.84 -24.08 -2.74
N CYS A 174 -15.37 -23.21 -3.63
CA CYS A 174 -14.29 -23.53 -4.58
C CYS A 174 -12.89 -23.43 -3.95
N PHE A 175 -12.71 -22.62 -2.92
CA PHE A 175 -11.45 -22.36 -2.20
C PHE A 175 -11.65 -22.46 -0.68
N PRO A 176 -11.98 -23.65 -0.14
CA PRO A 176 -12.39 -23.81 1.26
C PRO A 176 -11.26 -23.67 2.28
N ASN A 177 -9.99 -23.67 1.83
CA ASN A 177 -8.83 -23.53 2.71
C ASN A 177 -8.37 -22.07 2.79
N GLU A 178 -8.64 -21.30 1.75
CA GLU A 178 -8.15 -19.96 1.48
C GLU A 178 -9.23 -18.91 1.76
N VAL A 179 -10.51 -19.27 1.63
CA VAL A 179 -11.63 -18.33 1.78
C VAL A 179 -12.65 -18.86 2.78
N SER A 180 -13.12 -17.98 3.65
CA SER A 180 -14.28 -18.19 4.50
C SER A 180 -15.41 -17.22 4.14
N TYR A 181 -16.65 -17.70 4.24
CA TYR A 181 -17.85 -16.91 3.96
C TYR A 181 -18.58 -16.65 5.28
N GLN A 182 -18.78 -15.37 5.63
CA GLN A 182 -19.38 -14.97 6.91
C GLN A 182 -20.84 -14.54 6.77
N GLY A 183 -21.39 -14.51 5.55
CA GLY A 183 -22.78 -14.16 5.30
C GLY A 183 -22.95 -12.83 4.59
N TRP A 184 -24.01 -12.12 4.98
CA TRP A 184 -24.47 -10.88 4.37
C TRP A 184 -24.31 -9.72 5.34
N TYR A 185 -24.06 -8.53 4.80
CA TYR A 185 -24.01 -7.29 5.56
C TYR A 185 -24.91 -6.21 4.94
N THR A 186 -25.71 -5.55 5.77
CA THR A 186 -26.77 -4.63 5.32
C THR A 186 -26.84 -3.32 6.09
N THR A 187 -26.00 -3.12 7.12
CA THR A 187 -26.05 -1.94 8.01
C THR A 187 -24.77 -1.16 7.86
N ASP A 188 -24.78 0.16 7.66
CA ASP A 188 -23.53 0.95 7.56
C ASP A 188 -22.52 0.40 6.53
N ILE A 189 -23.05 0.06 5.33
CA ILE A 189 -22.30 -0.60 4.26
C ILE A 189 -21.04 0.18 3.90
N VAL A 190 -21.10 1.51 3.80
CA VAL A 190 -19.98 2.35 3.38
C VAL A 190 -18.78 2.20 4.32
N ASN A 191 -18.96 2.41 5.63
CA ASN A 191 -17.85 2.31 6.59
C ASN A 191 -17.28 0.89 6.65
N TRP A 192 -18.15 -0.12 6.58
CA TRP A 192 -17.71 -1.51 6.59
C TRP A 192 -16.91 -1.86 5.34
N VAL A 193 -17.37 -1.44 4.16
CA VAL A 193 -16.66 -1.63 2.89
C VAL A 193 -15.30 -0.95 2.95
N LYS A 194 -15.19 0.28 3.45
CA LYS A 194 -13.90 0.97 3.64
C LYS A 194 -12.93 0.15 4.50
N ALA A 195 -13.42 -0.50 5.56
CA ALA A 195 -12.62 -1.38 6.41
C ALA A 195 -12.20 -2.69 5.74
N GLN A 196 -12.86 -3.12 4.67
CA GLN A 196 -12.44 -4.26 3.85
C GLN A 196 -11.44 -3.84 2.77
N ILE A 197 -11.69 -2.70 2.12
CA ILE A 197 -10.77 -2.12 1.13
C ILE A 197 -9.42 -1.82 1.78
N SER A 198 -9.38 -1.33 3.03
CA SER A 198 -8.12 -1.13 3.77
C SER A 198 -7.34 -2.41 4.07
N LYS A 199 -7.99 -3.58 3.98
CA LYS A 199 -7.37 -4.90 4.07
C LYS A 199 -7.08 -5.52 2.70
N ASN A 200 -7.19 -4.73 1.62
CA ASN A 200 -7.09 -5.20 0.24
C ASN A 200 -8.11 -6.31 -0.10
N VAL A 201 -9.34 -6.21 0.43
CA VAL A 201 -10.42 -7.16 0.12
C VAL A 201 -11.51 -6.43 -0.66
N PRO A 202 -11.69 -6.71 -1.96
CA PRO A 202 -12.81 -6.16 -2.73
C PRO A 202 -14.12 -6.82 -2.30
N VAL A 203 -15.23 -6.10 -2.46
CA VAL A 203 -16.51 -6.48 -1.84
C VAL A 203 -17.60 -6.68 -2.89
N PRO A 204 -18.11 -7.91 -3.09
CA PRO A 204 -19.27 -8.15 -3.93
C PRO A 204 -20.52 -7.50 -3.33
N ALA A 205 -21.23 -6.72 -4.13
CA ALA A 205 -22.40 -5.96 -3.72
C ALA A 205 -23.59 -6.21 -4.62
N ARG A 206 -24.77 -6.36 -4.00
CA ARG A 206 -26.04 -6.47 -4.71
C ARG A 206 -26.70 -5.10 -4.82
N VAL A 207 -26.97 -4.69 -6.05
CA VAL A 207 -27.56 -3.41 -6.40
C VAL A 207 -28.86 -3.60 -7.19
N ASP A 208 -29.66 -2.55 -7.29
CA ASP A 208 -30.83 -2.50 -8.18
C ASP A 208 -30.45 -1.82 -9.50
N LEU A 209 -30.56 -2.55 -10.62
CA LEU A 209 -30.11 -2.09 -11.94
C LEU A 209 -30.95 -0.93 -12.50
N ASP A 210 -32.20 -0.81 -12.08
CA ASP A 210 -33.08 0.28 -12.50
C ASP A 210 -33.85 0.88 -11.32
N SER A 211 -34.13 2.17 -11.41
CA SER A 211 -34.93 2.91 -10.42
C SER A 211 -36.44 2.67 -10.58
N SER A 212 -36.84 1.60 -11.28
CA SER A 212 -38.25 1.35 -11.59
C SER A 212 -38.95 0.69 -10.42
N ALA A 213 -40.29 0.60 -10.47
CA ALA A 213 -41.07 -0.04 -9.39
C ALA A 213 -40.80 -1.54 -9.25
N ASN A 214 -40.04 -2.16 -10.17
CA ASN A 214 -39.71 -3.58 -10.15
C ASN A 214 -38.22 -3.76 -9.94
N TYR A 215 -37.86 -4.37 -8.80
CA TYR A 215 -36.49 -4.73 -8.46
C TYR A 215 -35.82 -5.58 -9.55
N THR A 216 -34.75 -5.06 -10.14
CA THR A 216 -33.92 -5.74 -11.14
C THR A 216 -32.54 -6.01 -10.54
N GLN A 217 -32.41 -7.20 -9.92
CA GLN A 217 -31.17 -7.61 -9.26
C GLN A 217 -29.94 -7.55 -10.17
N HIS A 218 -28.91 -6.85 -9.73
CA HIS A 218 -27.58 -6.87 -10.33
C HIS A 218 -26.47 -7.00 -9.28
N TRP A 219 -25.29 -7.43 -9.71
CA TRP A 219 -24.14 -7.64 -8.86
C TRP A 219 -22.93 -6.92 -9.43
N VAL A 220 -22.24 -6.19 -8.55
CA VAL A 220 -21.04 -5.41 -8.87
C VAL A 220 -19.95 -5.74 -7.85
N LEU A 221 -18.69 -5.46 -8.20
CA LEU A 221 -17.57 -5.59 -7.28
C LEU A 221 -17.15 -4.20 -6.81
N ILE A 222 -17.25 -3.90 -5.52
CA ILE A 222 -16.71 -2.66 -4.97
C ILE A 222 -15.19 -2.81 -4.81
N ILE A 223 -14.46 -1.88 -5.39
CA ILE A 223 -12.99 -1.92 -5.51
C ILE A 223 -12.30 -0.72 -4.88
N GLY A 224 -13.05 0.24 -4.35
CA GLY A 224 -12.49 1.41 -3.71
C GLY A 224 -13.53 2.42 -3.25
N TYR A 225 -13.04 3.55 -2.74
CA TYR A 225 -13.85 4.70 -2.33
C TYR A 225 -13.09 6.01 -2.52
N ASP A 226 -13.77 7.08 -2.94
CA ASP A 226 -13.17 8.41 -3.11
C ASP A 226 -13.19 9.26 -1.82
N ILE A 227 -12.65 10.49 -1.89
CA ILE A 227 -12.59 11.42 -0.76
C ILE A 227 -13.96 11.77 -0.16
N ASN A 228 -15.01 11.67 -0.96
CA ASN A 228 -16.37 11.97 -0.54
C ASN A 228 -17.11 10.70 -0.07
N ASP A 229 -16.37 9.63 0.21
CA ASP A 229 -16.88 8.30 0.57
C ASP A 229 -17.73 7.63 -0.53
N ASN A 230 -17.61 8.07 -1.78
CA ASN A 230 -18.32 7.41 -2.87
C ASN A 230 -17.63 6.10 -3.23
N LEU A 231 -18.39 5.01 -3.26
CA LEU A 231 -17.87 3.69 -3.61
C LEU A 231 -17.60 3.59 -5.11
N ILE A 232 -16.46 3.00 -5.46
CA ILE A 232 -16.02 2.72 -6.83
C ILE A 232 -16.27 1.25 -7.14
N ILE A 233 -16.79 0.96 -8.33
CA ILE A 233 -17.14 -0.41 -8.71
C ILE A 233 -16.47 -0.85 -10.02
N ALA A 234 -16.08 -2.11 -10.05
CA ALA A 234 -15.92 -2.89 -11.26
C ALA A 234 -17.28 -3.54 -11.58
N ASP A 235 -17.97 -2.96 -12.56
CA ASP A 235 -19.28 -3.41 -12.99
C ASP A 235 -19.15 -4.40 -14.15
N PRO A 236 -19.64 -5.66 -14.00
CA PRO A 236 -19.54 -6.65 -15.07
C PRO A 236 -20.46 -6.35 -16.27
N TYR A 237 -21.26 -5.29 -16.24
CA TYR A 237 -22.21 -4.94 -17.30
C TYR A 237 -22.15 -3.44 -17.67
N PRO A 238 -22.12 -3.03 -18.97
CA PRO A 238 -22.21 -3.80 -20.22
C PRO A 238 -20.83 -4.16 -20.83
N TYR A 239 -20.75 -4.38 -22.16
CA TYR A 239 -19.61 -4.97 -22.89
C TYR A 239 -18.29 -4.18 -22.77
N GLU A 240 -18.38 -2.89 -22.51
CA GLU A 240 -17.26 -2.10 -22.02
C GLU A 240 -17.33 -2.18 -20.49
N ALA A 241 -16.61 -3.14 -19.89
CA ALA A 241 -16.45 -3.16 -18.44
C ALA A 241 -15.66 -1.91 -18.06
N THR A 242 -16.36 -0.92 -17.56
CA THR A 242 -15.77 0.36 -17.13
C THR A 242 -15.57 0.30 -15.63
N VAL A 243 -14.47 0.88 -15.15
CA VAL A 243 -14.38 1.23 -13.73
C VAL A 243 -15.33 2.40 -13.55
N LYS A 244 -16.44 2.17 -12.85
CA LYS A 244 -17.47 3.18 -12.70
C LYS A 244 -17.35 3.84 -11.34
N TYR A 245 -17.42 5.17 -11.37
CA TYR A 245 -17.45 6.01 -10.18
C TYR A 245 -18.89 6.14 -9.67
N GLN A 246 -19.04 6.08 -8.34
CA GLN A 246 -20.26 6.39 -7.60
C GLN A 246 -21.43 5.43 -7.84
N VAL A 247 -21.53 4.39 -6.99
CA VAL A 247 -22.66 3.44 -6.97
C VAL A 247 -24.01 4.17 -6.93
N ASP A 248 -24.16 5.21 -6.11
CA ASP A 248 -25.42 5.95 -5.91
C ASP A 248 -25.83 6.83 -7.10
N THR A 249 -24.98 7.01 -8.12
CA THR A 249 -25.34 7.73 -9.35
C THR A 249 -25.79 6.81 -10.48
N ILE A 250 -25.45 5.52 -10.37
CA ILE A 250 -25.74 4.49 -11.38
C ILE A 250 -26.86 3.59 -10.91
N TYR A 251 -26.91 3.33 -9.60
CA TYR A 251 -27.86 2.45 -8.94
C TYR A 251 -28.51 3.18 -7.77
N ASP A 252 -29.80 2.95 -7.56
CA ASP A 252 -30.56 3.62 -6.52
C ASP A 252 -30.09 3.26 -5.10
N HIS A 253 -29.59 2.03 -4.92
CA HIS A 253 -29.23 1.52 -3.60
C HIS A 253 -28.31 0.29 -3.65
N ILE A 254 -27.37 0.20 -2.70
CA ILE A 254 -26.73 -1.07 -2.33
C ILE A 254 -27.59 -1.74 -1.27
N HIS A 255 -28.21 -2.87 -1.62
CA HIS A 255 -29.08 -3.60 -0.70
C HIS A 255 -28.30 -4.38 0.34
N GLU A 256 -27.24 -5.05 -0.10
CA GLU A 256 -26.41 -5.92 0.73
C GLU A 256 -25.07 -6.17 0.08
N VAL A 257 -24.08 -6.48 0.91
CA VAL A 257 -22.76 -6.93 0.49
C VAL A 257 -22.47 -8.32 1.05
N LEU A 258 -21.65 -9.08 0.33
CA LEU A 258 -21.20 -10.40 0.76
C LEU A 258 -19.91 -10.30 1.57
N ILE A 259 -19.88 -11.03 2.69
CA ILE A 259 -18.73 -11.04 3.58
C ILE A 259 -17.88 -12.27 3.29
N TYR A 260 -16.65 -12.00 2.86
CA TYR A 260 -15.61 -13.00 2.74
C TYR A 260 -14.41 -12.58 3.59
N ASP A 261 -13.91 -13.51 4.41
CA ASP A 261 -12.59 -13.36 5.03
C ASP A 261 -11.64 -14.33 4.33
N TYR A 262 -10.50 -13.80 3.88
CA TYR A 262 -9.43 -14.59 3.34
C TYR A 262 -8.58 -15.16 4.48
N LYS A 263 -8.38 -16.47 4.48
CA LYS A 263 -7.30 -17.08 5.24
C LYS A 263 -6.06 -16.85 4.40
N ASP A 264 -5.23 -15.90 4.84
CA ASP A 264 -3.86 -15.79 4.35
C ASP A 264 -3.28 -17.22 4.37
N GLU A 265 -3.05 -17.82 3.19
CA GLU A 265 -1.99 -18.80 3.12
C GLU A 265 -0.76 -18.09 3.67
N GLU A 266 -0.10 -18.74 4.60
CA GLU A 266 1.27 -18.40 4.98
C GLU A 266 2.09 -18.58 3.70
N ILE A 267 2.10 -17.56 2.84
CA ILE A 267 2.91 -17.55 1.63
C ILE A 267 4.32 -17.63 2.16
N GLU A 268 4.93 -18.82 2.06
CA GLU A 268 6.34 -19.02 2.30
C GLU A 268 7.05 -17.90 1.54
N PRO A 269 7.71 -16.96 2.25
CA PRO A 269 8.29 -15.79 1.62
C PRO A 269 9.19 -16.27 0.49
N THR A 270 9.20 -15.54 -0.63
CA THR A 270 10.12 -15.83 -1.72
C THR A 270 11.50 -16.00 -1.09
N PRO A 271 12.21 -17.14 -1.31
CA PRO A 271 13.41 -17.45 -0.55
C PRO A 271 14.34 -16.24 -0.53
N PRO A 272 14.77 -15.76 0.65
CA PRO A 272 15.49 -14.51 0.75
C PRO A 272 16.70 -14.52 -0.18
N THR A 273 16.80 -13.50 -1.03
CA THR A 273 17.82 -13.46 -2.08
C THR A 273 19.06 -12.72 -1.60
N GLY A 274 20.23 -13.11 -2.13
CA GLY A 274 21.49 -12.42 -1.86
C GLY A 274 22.24 -12.86 -0.60
N ASN A 275 23.27 -12.08 -0.27
CA ASN A 275 24.14 -12.33 0.88
C ASN A 275 23.42 -11.95 2.18
N THR A 276 23.70 -12.70 3.25
CA THR A 276 23.29 -12.32 4.59
C THR A 276 23.98 -11.02 5.02
N ILE A 277 23.20 -10.08 5.55
CA ILE A 277 23.61 -8.75 6.00
C ILE A 277 23.65 -8.74 7.52
N ASP A 278 24.74 -8.24 8.11
CA ASP A 278 24.81 -7.94 9.54
C ASP A 278 24.10 -6.61 9.82
N LEU A 279 23.02 -6.65 10.58
CA LEU A 279 22.21 -5.49 10.93
C LEU A 279 22.73 -4.74 12.16
N ALA A 280 23.71 -5.26 12.90
CA ALA A 280 24.26 -4.61 14.08
C ALA A 280 24.69 -3.14 13.89
N PRO A 281 25.35 -2.76 12.77
CA PRO A 281 25.81 -1.37 12.56
C PRO A 281 24.68 -0.34 12.48
N TYR A 282 23.46 -0.75 12.15
CA TYR A 282 22.30 0.14 12.04
C TYR A 282 21.63 0.42 13.40
N PHE A 283 22.00 -0.34 14.43
CA PHE A 283 21.46 -0.22 15.79
C PHE A 283 22.53 0.10 16.84
N THR A 284 23.79 0.23 16.44
CA THR A 284 24.90 0.53 17.34
C THR A 284 25.76 1.65 16.78
N THR A 285 26.51 2.30 17.66
CA THR A 285 27.49 3.31 17.28
C THR A 285 28.59 3.39 18.35
N ILE A 286 29.68 4.09 18.07
CA ILE A 286 30.72 4.35 19.07
C ILE A 286 30.33 5.60 19.84
N GLY A 287 29.78 5.43 21.04
CA GLY A 287 29.27 6.55 21.86
C GLY A 287 27.87 6.97 21.45
N ASN A 288 27.61 8.27 21.36
CA ASN A 288 26.35 8.79 20.83
C ASN A 288 26.54 9.17 19.36
N SER A 289 25.56 8.83 18.52
CA SER A 289 25.58 9.20 17.11
C SER A 289 25.38 10.70 16.91
N GLN A 290 25.54 11.13 15.67
CA GLN A 290 25.19 12.47 15.27
C GLN A 290 23.69 12.72 15.48
N LEU A 291 23.36 13.91 15.95
CA LEU A 291 22.01 14.35 16.21
C LEU A 291 21.41 15.04 14.98
N PHE A 292 20.15 14.76 14.68
CA PHE A 292 19.47 15.26 13.49
C PHE A 292 17.98 15.55 13.76
N GLU A 293 17.36 16.37 12.92
CA GLU A 293 15.91 16.60 12.94
C GLU A 293 15.24 15.75 11.86
N LEU A 294 14.28 14.93 12.27
CA LEU A 294 13.41 14.16 11.41
C LEU A 294 12.13 14.96 11.21
N GLN A 295 11.82 15.34 9.97
CA GLN A 295 10.60 16.06 9.66
C GLN A 295 9.54 15.06 9.21
N THR A 296 8.33 15.18 9.75
CA THR A 296 7.17 14.43 9.30
C THR A 296 6.44 15.24 8.24
N LYS A 297 6.09 14.58 7.13
CA LYS A 297 5.20 15.09 6.10
C LYS A 297 4.02 14.15 5.92
N ILE A 298 2.84 14.72 5.76
CA ILE A 298 1.63 14.02 5.32
C ILE A 298 1.23 14.70 4.03
N ASP A 299 1.11 13.93 2.95
CA ASP A 299 0.77 14.42 1.61
C ASP A 299 1.67 15.59 1.17
N GLY A 300 2.97 15.45 1.46
CA GLY A 300 4.00 16.46 1.17
C GLY A 300 4.01 17.69 2.10
N ALA A 301 2.98 17.89 2.92
CA ALA A 301 2.88 19.00 3.87
C ALA A 301 3.58 18.68 5.20
N SER A 302 4.46 19.59 5.65
CA SER A 302 5.19 19.45 6.93
C SER A 302 4.24 19.49 8.12
N GLN A 303 4.30 18.47 8.97
CA GLN A 303 3.49 18.33 10.19
C GLN A 303 4.28 18.59 11.47
N GLY A 304 5.61 18.57 11.40
CA GLY A 304 6.46 18.81 12.56
C GLY A 304 7.85 18.25 12.37
N GLN A 305 8.69 18.49 13.36
CA GLN A 305 10.03 17.92 13.46
C GLN A 305 10.19 17.25 14.82
N GLU A 306 10.93 16.16 14.82
CA GLU A 306 11.38 15.47 16.01
C GLU A 306 12.89 15.31 15.96
N ARG A 307 13.56 15.57 17.09
CA ARG A 307 15.00 15.41 17.19
C ARG A 307 15.37 13.97 17.50
N LEU A 308 16.18 13.34 16.66
CA LEU A 308 16.63 11.97 16.87
C LEU A 308 18.14 11.86 17.12
N GLN A 309 18.50 10.87 17.94
CA GLN A 309 19.87 10.45 18.18
C GLN A 309 19.91 9.00 18.67
N LEU A 310 20.81 8.20 18.11
CA LEU A 310 21.15 6.87 18.61
C LEU A 310 22.21 7.03 19.71
N GLN A 311 21.91 6.58 20.92
CA GLN A 311 22.78 6.72 22.08
C GLN A 311 23.17 5.37 22.66
N MET A 312 24.40 5.22 23.13
CA MET A 312 24.86 3.98 23.77
C MET A 312 25.01 4.15 25.28
N SER A 313 24.57 3.15 26.04
CA SER A 313 24.88 2.93 27.46
C SER A 313 25.38 1.50 27.61
N GLY A 314 26.70 1.32 27.71
CA GLY A 314 27.28 -0.03 27.68
C GLY A 314 26.97 -0.75 26.37
N ASP A 315 26.30 -1.90 26.47
CA ASP A 315 25.87 -2.72 25.33
C ASP A 315 24.41 -2.47 24.91
N VAL A 316 23.74 -1.50 25.53
CA VAL A 316 22.36 -1.10 25.22
C VAL A 316 22.38 0.19 24.42
N SER A 317 21.59 0.18 23.34
CA SER A 317 21.35 1.32 22.46
C SER A 317 19.99 1.93 22.74
N TYR A 318 19.87 3.24 22.53
CA TYR A 318 18.64 4.00 22.69
C TYR A 318 18.40 4.85 21.46
N ILE A 319 17.28 4.65 20.78
CA ILE A 319 16.80 5.62 19.80
C ILE A 319 16.06 6.68 20.59
N THR A 320 16.69 7.83 20.81
CA THR A 320 16.07 8.95 21.50
C THR A 320 15.31 9.83 20.52
N LYS A 321 14.15 10.31 20.94
CA LYS A 321 13.17 11.09 20.19
C LYS A 321 12.75 12.28 21.05
N ASN A 322 13.39 13.43 20.84
CA ASN A 322 13.40 14.55 21.80
C ASN A 322 13.86 14.08 23.19
N THR A 323 12.92 13.90 24.14
CA THR A 323 13.20 13.32 25.45
C THR A 323 12.70 11.88 25.62
N LEU A 324 11.92 11.38 24.66
CA LEU A 324 11.42 10.01 24.63
C LEU A 324 12.51 9.06 24.11
N PHE A 325 12.36 7.76 24.34
CA PHE A 325 13.29 6.79 23.79
C PHE A 325 12.67 5.42 23.54
N GLU A 326 13.34 4.69 22.65
CA GLU A 326 13.20 3.25 22.48
C GLU A 326 14.49 2.54 22.89
N GLN A 327 14.37 1.52 23.74
CA GLN A 327 15.50 0.73 24.24
C GLN A 327 15.71 -0.50 23.36
N LEU A 328 16.94 -0.65 22.90
CA LEU A 328 17.38 -1.72 22.01
C LEU A 328 18.68 -2.36 22.51
N LYS A 329 18.90 -3.64 22.20
CA LYS A 329 20.17 -4.32 22.47
C LYS A 329 20.55 -5.23 21.32
N VAL A 330 21.79 -5.12 20.86
CA VAL A 330 22.33 -6.04 19.86
C VAL A 330 23.04 -7.19 20.56
N THR A 331 22.65 -8.42 20.21
CA THR A 331 23.27 -9.65 20.69
C THR A 331 24.05 -10.32 19.55
N ASP A 332 24.58 -11.52 19.80
CA ASP A 332 25.24 -12.29 18.76
C ASP A 332 24.30 -12.65 17.61
N ASN A 333 23.00 -12.83 17.87
CA ASN A 333 22.05 -13.37 16.89
C ASN A 333 20.81 -12.50 16.65
N HIS A 334 20.52 -11.54 17.52
CA HIS A 334 19.28 -10.76 17.47
C HIS A 334 19.49 -9.29 17.80
N ILE A 335 18.61 -8.46 17.25
CA ILE A 335 18.29 -7.14 17.77
C ILE A 335 17.11 -7.32 18.73
N GLN A 336 17.28 -6.91 19.98
CA GLN A 336 16.27 -7.01 21.02
C GLN A 336 15.66 -5.64 21.31
N ARG A 337 14.39 -5.61 21.71
CA ARG A 337 13.63 -4.39 22.05
C ARG A 337 13.01 -4.51 23.46
N GLY A 338 13.06 -3.44 24.24
CA GLY A 338 12.68 -3.47 25.65
C GLY A 338 11.57 -2.49 26.02
N ILE A 339 11.90 -1.21 26.07
CA ILE A 339 11.00 -0.14 26.54
C ILE A 339 10.83 0.86 25.42
N ASP A 340 9.60 1.35 25.23
CA ASP A 340 9.30 2.45 24.33
C ASP A 340 8.45 3.49 25.07
N THR A 341 9.02 4.69 25.23
CA THR A 341 8.33 5.83 25.86
C THR A 341 7.71 6.78 24.83
N SER A 342 7.69 6.42 23.55
CA SER A 342 7.17 7.24 22.44
C SER A 342 5.75 6.94 21.91
N PRO A 343 4.92 6.03 22.46
CA PRO A 343 3.63 5.73 21.82
C PRO A 343 2.64 6.90 21.88
N ASN A 344 2.66 7.68 22.97
CA ASN A 344 1.85 8.89 23.15
C ASN A 344 2.35 9.69 24.38
N GLU A 345 1.71 10.81 24.70
CA GLU A 345 2.09 11.69 25.81
C GLU A 345 1.87 11.07 27.21
N HIS A 346 0.97 10.10 27.35
CA HIS A 346 0.51 9.59 28.64
C HIS A 346 1.17 8.29 29.06
N ASP A 347 1.50 7.43 28.10
CA ASP A 347 1.90 6.05 28.36
C ASP A 347 3.28 5.73 27.78
N TYR A 348 3.94 4.77 28.41
CA TYR A 348 5.05 4.01 27.82
C TYR A 348 4.67 2.53 27.83
N TYR A 349 5.28 1.74 26.96
CA TYR A 349 5.10 0.29 27.01
C TYR A 349 6.42 -0.44 27.14
N VAL A 350 6.30 -1.67 27.65
CA VAL A 350 7.41 -2.58 27.89
C VAL A 350 7.11 -3.89 27.18
N LEU A 351 8.14 -4.40 26.50
CA LEU A 351 8.13 -5.70 25.85
C LEU A 351 8.91 -6.69 26.72
N THR A 352 8.28 -7.82 27.00
CA THR A 352 8.85 -8.91 27.79
C THR A 352 8.73 -10.24 27.05
N GLN A 353 9.65 -11.14 27.37
CA GLN A 353 9.57 -12.55 27.00
C GLN A 353 8.48 -13.26 27.83
N ASP A 354 8.18 -14.53 27.51
CA ASP A 354 7.19 -15.33 28.24
C ASP A 354 7.50 -15.54 29.72
N ASN A 355 8.79 -15.48 30.09
CA ASN A 355 9.24 -15.57 31.47
C ASN A 355 9.21 -14.21 32.21
N GLY A 356 8.75 -13.13 31.56
CA GLY A 356 8.70 -11.78 32.11
C GLY A 356 10.01 -10.99 32.05
N GLU A 357 11.07 -11.53 31.46
CA GLU A 357 12.33 -10.81 31.28
C GLU A 357 12.23 -9.74 30.18
N LEU A 358 12.89 -8.59 30.41
CA LEU A 358 13.03 -7.51 29.42
C LEU A 358 13.84 -7.94 28.20
N LEU A 359 13.80 -7.11 27.16
CA LEU A 359 14.57 -7.26 25.91
C LEU A 359 14.16 -8.53 25.14
N VAL A 360 13.02 -8.45 24.47
CA VAL A 360 12.54 -9.51 23.58
C VAL A 360 13.31 -9.50 22.27
N ASN A 361 13.53 -10.68 21.66
CA ASN A 361 14.06 -10.76 20.30
C ASN A 361 13.05 -10.12 19.35
N TRP A 362 13.42 -8.99 18.76
CA TRP A 362 12.57 -8.20 17.87
C TRP A 362 12.87 -8.49 16.40
N MET A 363 14.16 -8.70 16.08
CA MET A 363 14.63 -9.00 14.73
C MET A 363 15.88 -9.88 14.77
N ALA A 364 16.12 -10.70 13.75
CA ALA A 364 17.40 -11.39 13.60
C ALA A 364 18.52 -10.38 13.28
N ARG A 365 19.71 -10.58 13.84
CA ARG A 365 20.87 -9.73 13.53
C ARG A 365 21.35 -9.94 12.09
N TYR A 366 21.27 -11.17 11.61
CA TYR A 366 21.76 -11.55 10.30
C TYR A 366 20.57 -11.90 9.41
N MET A 367 20.28 -11.05 8.44
CA MET A 367 19.11 -11.20 7.57
C MET A 367 19.49 -11.02 6.10
N ARG A 368 18.71 -11.63 5.21
CA ARG A 368 18.75 -11.39 3.77
C ARG A 368 17.61 -10.49 3.34
N VAL A 369 17.76 -9.84 2.20
CA VAL A 369 16.66 -9.05 1.62
C VAL A 369 15.49 -9.98 1.27
N GLY A 370 14.29 -9.60 1.72
CA GLY A 370 13.06 -10.38 1.67
C GLY A 370 12.87 -11.33 2.86
N GLU A 371 13.84 -11.46 3.77
CA GLU A 371 13.70 -12.30 4.96
C GLU A 371 12.78 -11.64 5.99
N THR A 372 11.86 -12.43 6.55
CA THR A 372 10.92 -12.01 7.59
C THR A 372 11.24 -12.69 8.91
N PHE A 373 11.38 -11.91 9.97
CA PHE A 373 11.50 -12.39 11.35
C PHE A 373 10.17 -12.23 12.08
N THR A 374 9.72 -13.28 12.77
CA THR A 374 8.51 -13.26 13.60
C THR A 374 8.89 -13.03 15.06
N SER A 375 8.29 -12.02 15.68
CA SER A 375 8.44 -11.72 17.11
C SER A 375 7.08 -11.80 17.81
N THR A 376 7.02 -12.44 18.98
CA THR A 376 5.78 -12.53 19.77
C THR A 376 5.99 -12.03 21.20
N PRO A 377 6.17 -10.72 21.42
CA PRO A 377 6.36 -10.17 22.75
C PRO A 377 5.09 -10.11 23.59
N ASN A 378 5.25 -10.18 24.90
CA ASN A 378 4.26 -9.74 25.87
C ASN A 378 4.42 -8.23 26.09
N VAL A 379 3.38 -7.47 25.72
CA VAL A 379 3.38 -5.99 25.80
C VAL A 379 2.53 -5.55 26.99
N THR A 380 3.06 -4.66 27.82
CA THR A 380 2.31 -4.02 28.91
C THR A 380 2.52 -2.51 28.88
N SER A 381 1.43 -1.76 28.96
CA SER A 381 1.46 -0.30 28.92
C SER A 381 1.25 0.27 30.32
N TYR A 382 2.00 1.32 30.62
CA TYR A 382 2.06 1.97 31.92
C TYR A 382 1.92 3.47 31.76
N ASN A 383 1.23 4.10 32.71
CA ASN A 383 1.15 5.55 32.76
C ASN A 383 2.50 6.16 33.16
N LYS A 384 2.99 7.13 32.40
CA LYS A 384 4.27 7.83 32.64
C LYS A 384 4.33 8.58 33.98
N THR A 385 3.20 8.99 34.54
CA THR A 385 3.17 9.80 35.77
C THR A 385 3.23 8.95 37.03
N ASN A 386 2.52 7.81 37.05
CA ASN A 386 2.35 7.01 38.27
C ASN A 386 2.72 5.53 38.13
N CYS A 387 3.11 5.07 36.93
CA CYS A 387 3.47 3.69 36.62
C CYS A 387 2.37 2.66 36.92
N GLY A 388 1.13 3.12 37.02
CA GLY A 388 -0.03 2.25 37.00
C GLY A 388 -0.16 1.62 35.62
N VAL A 389 -0.48 0.33 35.58
CA VAL A 389 -0.78 -0.39 34.35
C VAL A 389 -2.01 0.25 33.69
N THR A 390 -1.87 0.75 32.47
CA THR A 390 -2.97 1.29 31.65
C THR A 390 -3.51 0.26 30.68
N GLN A 391 -2.68 -0.71 30.28
CA GLN A 391 -3.07 -1.87 29.51
C GLN A 391 -2.42 -3.12 30.09
N SER A 392 -3.24 -4.11 30.45
CA SER A 392 -2.77 -5.40 30.93
C SER A 392 -1.94 -6.13 29.87
N THR A 393 -1.03 -6.99 30.34
CA THR A 393 -0.15 -7.78 29.49
C THR A 393 -0.91 -8.53 28.39
N GLN A 394 -0.50 -8.32 27.15
CA GLN A 394 -1.05 -8.99 25.98
C GLN A 394 0.10 -9.46 25.08
N ALA A 395 0.05 -10.74 24.67
CA ALA A 395 0.92 -11.24 23.61
C ALA A 395 0.49 -10.64 22.28
N THR A 396 1.43 -10.08 21.53
CA THR A 396 1.21 -9.58 20.18
C THR A 396 2.22 -10.21 19.25
N THR A 397 1.83 -10.56 18.03
CA THR A 397 2.74 -11.10 17.01
C THR A 397 3.01 -10.02 15.97
N ASP A 398 4.30 -9.80 15.71
CA ASP A 398 4.83 -8.85 14.75
C ASP A 398 5.71 -9.58 13.73
N TYR A 399 5.64 -9.15 12.48
CA TYR A 399 6.44 -9.67 11.38
C TYR A 399 7.30 -8.54 10.83
N LEU A 400 8.62 -8.73 10.86
CA LEU A 400 9.62 -7.73 10.49
C LEU A 400 10.37 -8.22 9.26
N THR A 401 10.21 -7.54 8.12
CA THR A 401 10.82 -7.93 6.84
C THR A 401 11.94 -6.97 6.49
N LEU A 402 13.14 -7.48 6.16
CA LEU A 402 14.21 -6.66 5.59
C LEU A 402 13.92 -6.44 4.10
N ASP A 403 13.35 -5.30 3.74
CA ASP A 403 12.85 -5.06 2.38
C ASP A 403 13.97 -4.70 1.40
N ALA A 404 14.95 -3.90 1.86
CA ALA A 404 16.01 -3.40 1.00
C ALA A 404 17.24 -2.95 1.80
N VAL A 405 18.36 -2.86 1.08
CA VAL A 405 19.55 -2.12 1.52
C VAL A 405 19.91 -1.12 0.43
N TYR A 406 19.86 0.15 0.77
CA TYR A 406 20.26 1.25 -0.09
C TYR A 406 21.70 1.65 0.20
N ASP A 407 22.48 1.95 -0.84
CA ASP A 407 23.81 2.53 -0.66
C ASP A 407 23.74 3.98 -0.18
N THR A 408 22.67 4.68 -0.53
CA THR A 408 22.34 6.04 -0.09
C THR A 408 20.85 6.18 0.18
N PHE A 409 20.48 7.02 1.14
CA PHE A 409 19.08 7.32 1.45
C PHE A 409 18.80 8.82 1.45
N ASP A 410 17.82 9.22 0.66
CA ASP A 410 17.44 10.62 0.52
C ASP A 410 16.57 11.09 1.69
N GLY A 411 17.12 12.03 2.45
CA GLY A 411 16.38 12.88 3.35
C GLY A 411 15.68 14.02 2.61
N PHE A 412 15.10 14.95 3.37
CA PHE A 412 14.60 16.20 2.84
C PHE A 412 15.71 17.23 2.68
N ASN A 413 15.40 18.34 1.98
CA ASN A 413 16.28 19.48 1.81
C ASN A 413 17.65 19.14 1.16
N GLY A 414 17.67 18.10 0.32
CA GLY A 414 18.89 17.66 -0.39
C GLY A 414 19.89 16.93 0.50
N ILE A 415 19.49 16.50 1.71
CA ILE A 415 20.31 15.65 2.57
C ILE A 415 20.34 14.25 2.00
N VAL A 416 21.54 13.71 1.84
CA VAL A 416 21.77 12.32 1.42
C VAL A 416 22.54 11.62 2.52
N LEU A 417 21.98 10.53 3.03
CA LEU A 417 22.60 9.68 4.04
C LEU A 417 23.32 8.51 3.36
N GLY A 418 24.18 7.84 4.14
CA GLY A 418 24.93 6.68 3.68
C GLY A 418 24.08 5.42 3.58
N ARG A 419 24.70 4.28 3.84
CA ARG A 419 24.07 2.97 3.73
C ARG A 419 22.89 2.85 4.71
N THR A 420 21.72 2.48 4.18
CA THR A 420 20.46 2.45 4.93
C THR A 420 19.70 1.17 4.63
N ILE A 421 19.13 0.54 5.66
CA ILE A 421 18.20 -0.59 5.52
C ILE A 421 16.76 -0.08 5.61
N ALA A 422 15.86 -0.70 4.85
CA ALA A 422 14.42 -0.57 5.03
C ALA A 422 13.87 -1.84 5.70
N VAL A 423 13.08 -1.66 6.75
CA VAL A 423 12.46 -2.76 7.50
C VAL A 423 10.96 -2.49 7.65
N SER A 424 10.16 -3.32 7.00
CA SER A 424 8.70 -3.29 7.12
C SER A 424 8.22 -4.01 8.38
N TRP A 425 7.22 -3.44 9.05
CA TRP A 425 6.49 -4.06 10.14
C TRP A 425 5.04 -4.38 9.75
N ARG A 426 4.62 -5.62 9.99
CA ARG A 426 3.26 -6.13 9.70
C ARG A 426 2.68 -6.89 10.91
N LYS A 427 1.35 -6.96 10.97
CA LYS A 427 0.59 -7.86 11.88
C LYS A 427 0.20 -9.19 11.25
N THR A 428 0.63 -9.43 10.01
CA THR A 428 0.44 -10.67 9.26
C THR A 428 1.78 -11.10 8.65
N SER A 429 1.96 -12.41 8.46
CA SER A 429 3.10 -12.98 7.73
C SER A 429 3.04 -12.69 6.23
N ASN A 430 1.88 -12.27 5.71
CA ASN A 430 1.69 -11.96 4.29
C ASN A 430 2.45 -10.68 3.91
N VAL A 431 3.59 -10.84 3.21
CA VAL A 431 4.46 -9.74 2.76
C VAL A 431 3.79 -8.81 1.73
N ASN A 432 2.73 -9.28 1.06
CA ASN A 432 1.97 -8.46 0.11
C ASN A 432 0.97 -7.53 0.81
N THR A 433 0.66 -7.78 2.08
CA THR A 433 -0.09 -6.82 2.88
C THR A 433 0.79 -5.58 3.09
N PRO A 434 0.29 -4.36 2.81
CA PRO A 434 1.03 -3.15 3.06
C PRO A 434 1.54 -3.12 4.50
N PRO A 435 2.81 -2.74 4.71
CA PRO A 435 3.35 -2.60 6.05
C PRO A 435 2.56 -1.56 6.84
N ILE A 436 2.41 -1.80 8.13
CA ILE A 436 1.89 -0.80 9.07
C ILE A 436 2.85 0.38 9.10
N GLU A 437 4.15 0.09 9.10
CA GLU A 437 5.21 1.08 9.06
C GLU A 437 6.45 0.49 8.40
N VAL A 438 7.15 1.28 7.60
CA VAL A 438 8.48 0.98 7.07
C VAL A 438 9.49 1.85 7.80
N TYR A 439 10.44 1.24 8.48
CA TYR A 439 11.52 1.93 9.18
C TYR A 439 12.77 2.00 8.31
N TYR A 440 13.44 3.15 8.31
CA TYR A 440 14.70 3.37 7.62
C TYR A 440 15.81 3.59 8.64
N PHE A 441 16.72 2.62 8.77
CA PHE A 441 17.87 2.72 9.67
C PHE A 441 19.15 2.93 8.88
N THR A 442 19.93 3.95 9.24
CA THR A 442 21.22 4.26 8.60
C THR A 442 22.38 3.83 9.49
N ASP A 443 23.40 3.23 8.87
CA ASP A 443 24.61 2.75 9.54
C ASP A 443 25.23 3.84 10.44
N GLY A 444 25.41 3.52 11.72
CA GLY A 444 25.99 4.40 12.73
C GLY A 444 25.10 5.58 13.19
N LEU A 445 23.96 5.81 12.55
CA LEU A 445 23.02 6.90 12.87
C LEU A 445 21.73 6.42 13.55
N GLY A 446 21.28 5.19 13.27
CA GLY A 446 20.02 4.65 13.80
C GLY A 446 18.82 5.00 12.93
N LEU A 447 17.66 5.23 13.55
CA LEU A 447 16.39 5.50 12.87
C LEU A 447 16.43 6.88 12.19
N THR A 448 16.48 6.87 10.86
CA THR A 448 16.62 8.07 10.01
C THR A 448 15.39 8.36 9.15
N GLY A 449 14.41 7.46 9.19
CA GLY A 449 13.14 7.65 8.52
C GLY A 449 12.13 6.62 8.98
N TRP A 450 10.86 6.94 8.78
CA TRP A 450 9.77 5.98 8.84
C TRP A 450 8.63 6.43 7.93
N GLY A 451 7.75 5.53 7.52
CA GLY A 451 6.60 5.90 6.70
C GLY A 451 5.52 4.84 6.68
N GLU A 452 4.33 5.25 6.28
CA GLU A 452 3.15 4.40 6.11
C GLU A 452 2.76 4.44 4.63
N ASP A 453 2.80 3.30 3.93
CA ASP A 453 2.56 3.26 2.47
C ASP A 453 1.14 3.70 2.09
N SER A 454 0.17 3.60 3.01
CA SER A 454 -1.25 3.85 2.74
C SER A 454 -1.74 5.26 3.08
N SER A 455 -0.98 6.06 3.83
CA SER A 455 -1.46 7.35 4.37
C SER A 455 -0.68 8.58 3.89
N GLY A 456 0.25 8.42 2.93
CA GLY A 456 1.11 9.50 2.45
C GLY A 456 2.05 10.08 3.53
N LYS A 457 2.05 9.46 4.71
CA LYS A 457 2.76 9.90 5.90
C LYS A 457 4.16 9.32 5.88
N GLN A 458 5.14 10.21 5.83
CA GLN A 458 6.55 9.86 5.86
C GLN A 458 7.32 10.83 6.73
N ALA A 459 8.34 10.32 7.39
CA ALA A 459 9.28 11.11 8.12
C ALA A 459 10.70 10.78 7.66
N ARG A 460 11.51 11.81 7.43
CA ARG A 460 12.90 11.65 6.98
C ARG A 460 13.78 12.73 7.60
N VAL A 461 15.09 12.49 7.63
CA VAL A 461 16.07 13.50 8.05
C VAL A 461 15.90 14.77 7.23
N SER A 462 15.77 15.91 7.91
CA SER A 462 15.57 17.23 7.31
C SER A 462 16.68 18.23 7.66
N GLU A 463 17.41 17.96 8.76
CA GLU A 463 18.54 18.74 9.24
C GLU A 463 19.54 17.82 9.96
N ILE A 464 20.84 18.04 9.80
CA ILE A 464 21.91 17.33 10.52
C ILE A 464 22.71 18.34 11.32
N HIS A 465 22.95 18.06 12.61
CA HIS A 465 23.75 18.92 13.48
C HIS A 465 25.15 18.37 13.65
N GLY A 466 26.17 19.20 13.50
CA GLY A 466 27.56 18.83 13.79
C GLY A 466 27.73 18.37 15.24
N VAL A 467 28.74 17.53 15.49
CA VAL A 467 29.05 17.04 16.86
C VAL A 467 29.25 18.24 17.81
N GLY A 468 28.47 18.29 18.89
CA GLY A 468 28.51 19.36 19.89
C GLY A 468 27.82 20.68 19.48
N GLN A 469 27.24 20.76 18.27
CA GLN A 469 26.45 21.94 17.86
C GLN A 469 25.16 22.08 18.68
N ARG A 470 24.60 20.96 19.12
CA ARG A 470 23.47 20.86 20.04
C ARG A 470 23.86 19.93 21.20
N PRO A 471 23.29 20.12 22.41
CA PRO A 471 23.40 19.10 23.44
C PRO A 471 22.72 17.82 22.96
N ASP A 472 23.27 16.68 23.36
CA ASP A 472 22.66 15.38 23.13
C ASP A 472 21.24 15.35 23.72
N ASN A 473 20.38 14.51 23.13
CA ASN A 473 19.07 14.26 23.68
C ASN A 473 19.19 13.69 25.11
N ILE A 474 18.23 14.02 25.97
CA ILE A 474 18.11 13.41 27.29
C ILE A 474 17.06 12.30 27.22
N LYS A 475 17.16 11.29 28.09
CA LYS A 475 16.15 10.24 28.21
C LYS A 475 15.27 10.51 29.42
N ASP A 476 13.99 10.74 29.20
CA ASP A 476 13.01 10.84 30.26
C ASP A 476 12.64 9.44 30.75
N TRP A 477 13.19 9.07 31.90
CA TRP A 477 12.93 7.77 32.52
C TRP A 477 11.60 7.73 33.27
N TYR A 478 10.89 8.85 33.41
CA TYR A 478 9.61 8.91 34.11
C TYR A 478 9.66 8.17 35.46
N CYS A 479 8.63 7.36 35.75
CA CYS A 479 8.57 6.49 36.91
C CYS A 479 9.15 5.07 36.65
N ILE A 480 9.82 4.84 35.52
CA ILE A 480 10.36 3.52 35.12
C ILE A 480 11.31 3.00 36.23
N PRO A 481 11.14 1.74 36.69
CA PRO A 481 11.97 1.14 37.74
C PRO A 481 13.47 1.20 37.43
N GLN A 482 14.31 1.36 38.44
CA GLN A 482 15.75 1.54 38.26
C GLN A 482 16.41 0.30 37.65
N GLU A 483 15.94 -0.89 38.01
CA GLU A 483 16.35 -2.18 37.49
C GLU A 483 16.10 -2.37 35.99
N TRP A 484 15.24 -1.53 35.39
CA TRP A 484 14.94 -1.55 33.95
C TRP A 484 15.76 -0.52 33.16
N ARG A 485 16.53 0.33 33.85
CA ARG A 485 17.40 1.37 33.26
C ARG A 485 18.78 0.77 32.98
N LEU A 486 18.84 -0.08 31.96
CA LEU A 486 20.02 -0.87 31.59
C LEU A 486 21.21 -0.05 31.10
#